data_AF-A0A7G5M1F7-F1
#
_entry.id   AF-A0A7G5M1F7-F1
#
_cell.length_a   1.000
_cell.length_b   1.000
_cell.length_c   1.000
_cell.angle_alpha   90.00
_cell.angle_beta   90.00
_cell.angle_gamma   90.00
#
_symmetry.space_group_name_H-M   'P 1'
#
loop_
_entity.id
_entity.type
_entity.pdbx_description
1 polymer ?
#
loop_
_entity_poly.entity_id
_entity_poly.type
_entity_poly.pdbx_seq_one_letter_code
_entity_poly.pdbx_strand_id
1 'polypeptide(L)'
;MGLDADYPAVVTTGTQPVAVWDGARHVIDHLAPPDGPGSHANVTCWIDRANGRWYRTLWNFGLPAGSFAYVSADFTHVFHPGNRFPLHECATTSDTPGPRWRVNPWLVSVAVTGGVLAAAAALKKRRRVRPPGRPVPPEPPESPHGLE
;
A
#
# COMPACT_ATOMS: atom_id res chain seq x y z
N MET A 1 -1.46 -18.98 0.78
CA MET A 1 -2.87 -19.43 0.65
C MET A 1 -2.95 -20.39 -0.54
N GLY A 2 -3.78 -21.42 -0.44
CA GLY A 2 -4.00 -22.38 -1.54
C GLY A 2 -4.87 -21.80 -2.64
N LEU A 3 -4.72 -22.30 -3.86
CA LEU A 3 -5.53 -21.90 -5.01
C LEU A 3 -6.73 -22.83 -5.14
N ASP A 4 -7.90 -22.26 -5.42
CA ASP A 4 -9.09 -23.01 -5.82
C ASP A 4 -9.13 -23.14 -7.34
N ALA A 5 -9.12 -24.38 -7.85
CA ALA A 5 -9.14 -24.64 -9.30
C ALA A 5 -10.48 -24.29 -9.96
N ASP A 6 -11.57 -24.18 -9.20
CA ASP A 6 -12.87 -23.81 -9.76
C ASP A 6 -12.91 -22.35 -10.18
N TYR A 7 -12.08 -21.51 -9.56
CA TYR A 7 -11.99 -20.08 -9.83
C TYR A 7 -10.80 -19.73 -10.73
N PRO A 8 -10.91 -18.66 -11.52
CA PRO A 8 -9.79 -18.07 -12.20
C PRO A 8 -8.80 -17.57 -11.16
N ALA A 9 -7.55 -17.50 -11.55
CA ALA A 9 -6.50 -17.05 -10.67
C ALA A 9 -5.43 -16.29 -11.43
N VAL A 10 -4.90 -15.29 -10.75
CA VAL A 10 -3.90 -14.37 -11.28
C VAL A 10 -2.62 -14.48 -10.48
N VAL A 11 -1.50 -14.24 -11.14
CA VAL A 11 -0.16 -14.23 -10.54
C VAL A 11 0.53 -12.94 -10.89
N THR A 12 1.37 -12.45 -9.99
CA THR A 12 2.17 -11.24 -10.20
C THR A 12 3.13 -11.41 -11.39
N THR A 13 3.43 -10.31 -12.08
CA THR A 13 4.25 -10.31 -13.31
C THR A 13 5.64 -9.70 -13.12
N GLY A 14 5.83 -8.86 -12.10
CA GLY A 14 7.06 -8.11 -11.87
C GLY A 14 7.74 -8.50 -10.57
N THR A 15 9.03 -8.20 -10.43
CA THR A 15 9.83 -8.55 -9.24
C THR A 15 9.45 -7.79 -7.96
N GLN A 16 8.46 -6.91 -8.02
CA GLN A 16 7.99 -6.11 -6.89
C GLN A 16 6.67 -6.69 -6.36
N PRO A 17 6.42 -6.57 -5.04
CA PRO A 17 5.12 -6.91 -4.49
C PRO A 17 4.00 -6.09 -5.14
N VAL A 18 2.86 -6.73 -5.40
CA VAL A 18 1.72 -6.08 -6.04
C VAL A 18 0.70 -5.70 -4.96
N ALA A 19 0.39 -4.41 -4.87
CA ALA A 19 -0.57 -3.91 -3.89
C ALA A 19 -1.97 -4.51 -4.12
N VAL A 20 -2.56 -4.97 -3.02
CA VAL A 20 -3.97 -5.36 -2.91
C VAL A 20 -4.73 -4.15 -2.36
N TRP A 21 -5.81 -3.76 -3.02
CA TRP A 21 -6.60 -2.58 -2.71
C TRP A 21 -7.99 -2.96 -2.22
N ASP A 22 -8.57 -2.16 -1.33
CA ASP A 22 -10.01 -2.17 -1.08
C ASP A 22 -10.79 -1.43 -2.18
N GLY A 23 -12.12 -1.45 -2.10
CA GLY A 23 -12.99 -0.67 -2.98
C GLY A 23 -12.93 0.85 -2.78
N ALA A 24 -12.19 1.35 -1.77
CA ALA A 24 -12.14 2.73 -1.34
C ALA A 24 -10.76 3.40 -1.51
N ARG A 25 -9.87 2.82 -2.33
CA ARG A 25 -8.53 3.34 -2.66
C ARG A 25 -7.53 3.26 -1.51
N HIS A 26 -7.65 2.29 -0.63
CA HIS A 26 -6.63 1.97 0.37
C HIS A 26 -5.91 0.69 -0.01
N VAL A 27 -4.58 0.69 0.16
CA VAL A 27 -3.78 -0.52 0.10
C VAL A 27 -3.97 -1.28 1.42
N ILE A 28 -4.37 -2.54 1.33
CA ILE A 28 -4.69 -3.38 2.49
C ILE A 28 -3.71 -4.54 2.68
N ASP A 29 -3.08 -4.99 1.59
CA ASP A 29 -2.06 -6.04 1.61
C ASP A 29 -1.21 -5.98 0.34
N HIS A 30 -0.27 -6.91 0.17
CA HIS A 30 0.53 -7.09 -1.03
C HIS A 30 0.64 -8.57 -1.41
N LEU A 31 0.47 -8.87 -2.70
CA LEU A 31 0.90 -10.15 -3.25
C LEU A 31 2.43 -10.17 -3.38
N ALA A 32 3.01 -11.33 -3.13
CA ALA A 32 4.45 -11.53 -3.28
C ALA A 32 4.88 -11.39 -4.76
N PRO A 33 6.17 -11.12 -5.02
CA PRO A 33 6.75 -11.26 -6.36
C PRO A 33 6.55 -12.68 -6.93
N PRO A 34 6.72 -12.89 -8.25
CA PRO A 34 6.62 -14.18 -8.90
C PRO A 34 7.39 -15.27 -8.16
N ASP A 35 6.85 -16.49 -8.17
CA ASP A 35 7.43 -17.69 -7.53
C ASP A 35 7.52 -17.65 -6.00
N GLY A 36 7.19 -16.52 -5.36
CA GLY A 36 7.07 -16.41 -3.92
C GLY A 36 5.76 -17.02 -3.39
N PRO A 37 5.73 -17.49 -2.12
CA PRO A 37 4.47 -17.89 -1.49
C PRO A 37 3.52 -16.70 -1.41
N GLY A 38 2.32 -16.83 -1.98
CA GLY A 38 1.33 -15.75 -2.03
C GLY A 38 1.52 -14.77 -3.19
N SER A 39 2.25 -15.17 -4.24
CA SER A 39 2.35 -14.43 -5.51
C SER A 39 1.07 -14.52 -6.35
N HIS A 40 0.13 -15.37 -5.95
CA HIS A 40 -1.10 -15.68 -6.65
C HIS A 40 -2.34 -15.39 -5.80
N ALA A 41 -3.44 -15.10 -6.49
CA ALA A 41 -4.76 -14.94 -5.88
C ALA A 41 -5.85 -15.51 -6.80
N ASN A 42 -6.81 -16.23 -6.22
CA ASN A 42 -8.07 -16.50 -6.90
C ASN A 42 -8.86 -15.21 -7.05
N VAL A 43 -9.50 -15.06 -8.20
CA VAL A 43 -10.30 -13.89 -8.56
C VAL A 43 -11.70 -14.36 -8.98
N THR A 44 -12.67 -13.47 -8.94
CA THR A 44 -14.08 -13.81 -9.23
C THR A 44 -14.60 -13.09 -10.46
N CYS A 45 -14.17 -11.85 -10.69
CA CYS A 45 -14.59 -11.02 -11.81
C CYS A 45 -13.62 -9.86 -12.01
N TRP A 46 -13.79 -9.10 -13.10
CA TRP A 46 -13.03 -7.87 -13.37
C TRP A 46 -13.92 -6.63 -13.39
N ILE A 47 -13.35 -5.47 -13.08
CA ILE A 47 -13.98 -4.16 -13.30
C ILE A 47 -13.03 -3.23 -14.05
N ASP A 48 -13.59 -2.47 -14.99
CA ASP A 48 -12.87 -1.38 -15.64
C ASP A 48 -13.16 -0.05 -14.91
N ARG A 49 -12.09 0.70 -14.67
CA ARG A 49 -12.12 2.02 -14.04
C ARG A 49 -11.25 3.00 -14.81
N ALA A 50 -11.43 4.28 -14.49
CA ALA A 50 -10.63 5.34 -15.09
C ALA A 50 -9.11 5.11 -14.90
N ASN A 51 -8.71 4.44 -13.82
CA ASN A 51 -7.32 4.16 -13.46
C ASN A 51 -6.80 2.78 -13.90
N GLY A 52 -7.58 1.97 -14.64
CA GLY A 52 -7.15 0.66 -15.13
C GLY A 52 -8.21 -0.43 -14.95
N ARG A 53 -7.84 -1.66 -15.33
CA ARG A 53 -8.62 -2.87 -15.08
C ARG A 53 -8.18 -3.51 -13.77
N TRP A 54 -9.15 -3.97 -13.00
CA TRP A 54 -8.95 -4.57 -11.68
C TRP A 54 -9.64 -5.92 -11.57
N TYR A 55 -8.97 -6.88 -10.95
CA TYR A 55 -9.54 -8.18 -10.62
C TYR A 55 -10.00 -8.20 -9.17
N ARG A 56 -11.27 -8.57 -8.95
CA ARG A 56 -11.82 -8.77 -7.61
C ARG A 56 -11.35 -10.11 -7.07
N THR A 57 -10.61 -10.11 -5.97
CA THR A 57 -10.09 -11.33 -5.35
C THR A 57 -11.22 -12.11 -4.65
N LEU A 58 -11.08 -13.43 -4.62
CA LEU A 58 -11.99 -14.31 -3.87
C LEU A 58 -11.80 -14.14 -2.36
N TRP A 59 -10.55 -14.03 -1.93
CA TRP A 59 -10.19 -13.72 -0.55
C TRP A 59 -10.32 -12.21 -0.30
N ASN A 60 -10.80 -11.83 0.88
CA ASN A 60 -11.06 -10.43 1.25
C ASN A 60 -9.95 -9.79 2.11
N PHE A 61 -8.86 -10.52 2.40
CA PHE A 61 -7.70 -10.01 3.14
C PHE A 61 -8.04 -9.43 4.52
N GLY A 62 -9.03 -10.02 5.19
CA GLY A 62 -9.45 -9.58 6.53
C GLY A 62 -10.37 -8.35 6.53
N LEU A 63 -10.81 -7.88 5.35
CA LEU A 63 -11.84 -6.85 5.26
C LEU A 63 -13.17 -7.32 5.88
N PRO A 64 -14.05 -6.38 6.29
CA PRO A 64 -15.40 -6.71 6.74
C PRO A 64 -16.19 -7.50 5.70
N ALA A 65 -17.17 -8.28 6.18
CA ALA A 65 -18.09 -9.00 5.29
C ALA A 65 -18.79 -8.04 4.32
N GLY A 66 -18.91 -8.44 3.05
CA GLY A 66 -19.48 -7.62 1.98
C GLY A 66 -18.50 -6.59 1.37
N SER A 67 -17.29 -6.46 1.92
CA SER A 67 -16.21 -5.72 1.28
C SER A 67 -15.39 -6.61 0.37
N PHE A 68 -14.77 -6.02 -0.65
CA PHE A 68 -13.99 -6.74 -1.64
C PHE A 68 -12.58 -6.18 -1.73
N ALA A 69 -11.66 -7.07 -2.07
CA ALA A 69 -10.28 -6.75 -2.34
C ALA A 69 -10.00 -6.88 -3.84
N TYR A 70 -9.03 -6.11 -4.31
CA TYR A 70 -8.77 -5.89 -5.72
C TYR A 70 -7.27 -5.89 -6.01
N VAL A 71 -6.89 -6.49 -7.13
CA VAL A 71 -5.53 -6.44 -7.67
C VAL A 71 -5.55 -5.91 -9.09
N SER A 72 -4.52 -5.18 -9.48
CA SER A 72 -4.45 -4.58 -10.81
C SER A 72 -4.12 -5.62 -11.88
N ALA A 73 -4.83 -5.56 -13.00
CA ALA A 73 -4.54 -6.37 -14.18
C ALA A 73 -3.26 -5.93 -14.91
N ASP A 74 -2.75 -4.72 -14.66
CA ASP A 74 -1.50 -4.24 -15.27
C ASP A 74 -0.25 -4.87 -14.61
N PHE A 75 -0.40 -5.38 -13.39
CA PHE A 75 0.70 -5.99 -12.61
C PHE A 75 0.51 -7.49 -12.38
N THR A 76 -0.56 -8.08 -12.92
CA THR A 76 -0.87 -9.50 -12.80
C THR A 76 -1.26 -10.08 -14.15
N HIS A 77 -1.11 -11.39 -14.33
CA HIS A 77 -1.66 -12.09 -15.49
C HIS A 77 -2.51 -13.27 -15.01
N VAL A 78 -3.54 -13.60 -15.79
CA VAL A 78 -4.36 -14.79 -15.54
C VAL A 78 -3.51 -16.01 -15.84
N PHE A 79 -3.20 -16.81 -14.82
CA PHE A 79 -2.44 -18.06 -14.99
C PHE A 79 -3.38 -19.27 -15.08
N HIS A 80 -4.59 -19.16 -14.53
CA HIS A 80 -5.62 -20.20 -14.58
C HIS A 80 -6.97 -19.54 -14.88
N PRO A 81 -7.72 -19.98 -15.91
CA PRO A 81 -8.98 -19.35 -16.30
C PRO A 81 -10.17 -19.76 -15.41
N GLY A 82 -10.01 -20.76 -14.55
CA GLY A 82 -11.09 -21.35 -13.75
C GLY A 82 -11.87 -22.40 -14.52
N ASN A 83 -12.23 -23.50 -13.87
CA ASN A 83 -12.97 -24.59 -14.52
C ASN A 83 -14.48 -24.37 -14.50
N ARG A 84 -15.01 -23.81 -13.40
CA ARG A 84 -16.45 -23.72 -13.15
C ARG A 84 -16.97 -22.29 -13.20
N PHE A 85 -16.17 -21.34 -12.73
CA PHE A 85 -16.57 -19.94 -12.59
C PHE A 85 -15.71 -19.06 -13.50
N PRO A 86 -15.95 -19.02 -14.81
CA PRO A 86 -15.08 -18.28 -15.73
C PRO A 86 -15.05 -16.79 -15.38
N LEU A 87 -13.91 -16.16 -15.66
CA LEU A 87 -13.71 -14.75 -15.40
C LEU A 87 -14.66 -13.89 -16.26
N HIS A 88 -15.45 -13.03 -15.60
CA HIS A 88 -16.45 -12.17 -16.23
C HIS A 88 -16.40 -10.76 -15.62
N GLU A 89 -17.12 -9.80 -16.21
CA GLU A 89 -17.24 -8.45 -15.63
C GLU A 89 -18.05 -8.51 -14.34
N CYS A 90 -17.62 -7.82 -13.28
CA CYS A 90 -18.37 -7.80 -12.04
C CYS A 90 -19.72 -7.09 -12.26
N ALA A 91 -20.77 -7.59 -11.60
CA ALA A 91 -22.03 -6.85 -11.49
C ALA A 91 -21.77 -5.43 -10.99
N THR A 92 -22.55 -4.46 -11.46
CA THR A 92 -22.32 -3.03 -11.24
C THR A 92 -21.99 -2.70 -9.78
N THR A 93 -20.74 -2.29 -9.50
CA THR A 93 -20.29 -1.83 -8.18
C THR A 93 -19.85 -0.37 -8.24
N SER A 94 -19.97 0.35 -7.12
CA SER A 94 -19.41 1.70 -6.95
C SER A 94 -17.95 1.69 -6.49
N ASP A 95 -17.31 0.52 -6.41
CA ASP A 95 -15.94 0.40 -5.92
C ASP A 95 -14.96 1.09 -6.86
N THR A 96 -13.97 1.76 -6.30
CA THR A 96 -12.93 2.47 -7.06
C THR A 96 -11.55 2.07 -6.57
N PRO A 97 -11.12 0.81 -6.73
CA PRO A 97 -9.79 0.38 -6.28
C PRO A 97 -8.67 1.16 -6.98
N GLY A 98 -7.51 1.22 -6.33
CA GLY A 98 -6.31 1.82 -6.91
C GLY A 98 -6.15 3.34 -6.77
N PRO A 99 -5.04 3.89 -7.27
CA PRO A 99 -4.75 5.31 -7.20
C PRO A 99 -5.71 6.15 -8.04
N ARG A 100 -5.79 7.46 -7.76
CA ARG A 100 -6.72 8.37 -8.47
C ARG A 100 -6.39 8.55 -9.96
N TRP A 101 -5.16 8.24 -10.37
CA TRP A 101 -4.67 8.35 -11.73
C TRP A 101 -4.25 6.98 -12.27
N ARG A 102 -4.20 6.83 -13.60
CA ARG A 102 -3.54 5.67 -14.23
C ARG A 102 -2.05 5.74 -13.92
N VAL A 103 -1.54 4.73 -13.21
CA VAL A 103 -0.10 4.52 -13.07
C VAL A 103 0.35 3.69 -14.26
N ASN A 104 1.27 4.23 -15.06
CA ASN A 104 1.92 3.46 -16.10
C ASN A 104 2.75 2.35 -15.43
N PRO A 105 2.54 1.06 -15.72
CA PRO A 105 3.25 -0.03 -15.04
C PRO A 105 4.78 0.11 -15.09
N TRP A 106 5.31 0.72 -16.15
CA TRP A 106 6.73 1.05 -16.30
C TRP A 106 7.28 2.07 -15.29
N LEU A 107 6.45 2.98 -14.76
CA LEU A 107 6.88 4.03 -13.83
C LEU A 107 6.94 3.56 -12.36
N VAL A 108 6.17 2.52 -12.01
CA VAL A 108 6.12 2.01 -10.62
C VAL A 108 7.38 1.21 -10.26
N SER A 109 8.12 0.71 -11.25
CA SER A 109 9.44 0.08 -11.05
C SER A 109 10.49 1.02 -10.42
N VAL A 110 10.29 2.34 -10.43
CA VAL A 110 11.26 3.34 -9.96
C VAL A 110 10.92 3.91 -8.58
N ALA A 111 9.67 3.78 -8.11
CA ALA A 111 9.21 4.52 -6.93
C ALA A 111 9.65 3.92 -5.58
N VAL A 112 10.01 2.63 -5.51
CA VAL A 112 10.43 2.00 -4.25
C VAL A 112 11.90 2.30 -3.90
N THR A 113 12.74 2.67 -4.87
CA THR A 113 14.16 3.03 -4.61
C THR A 113 14.34 4.49 -4.20
N GLY A 114 13.42 5.39 -4.57
CA GLY A 114 13.54 6.83 -4.29
C GLY A 114 13.08 7.29 -2.89
N GLY A 115 12.17 6.55 -2.25
CA GLY A 115 11.56 6.94 -0.97
C GLY A 115 12.50 6.87 0.25
N VAL A 116 13.49 5.97 0.22
CA VAL A 116 14.43 5.81 1.33
C VAL A 116 15.45 6.98 1.40
N LEU A 117 15.77 7.59 0.26
CA LEU A 117 16.74 8.70 0.21
C LEU A 117 16.15 10.03 0.71
N ALA A 118 14.85 10.28 0.48
CA ALA A 118 14.20 11.50 0.97
C ALA A 118 14.02 11.50 2.50
N ALA A 119 13.75 10.34 3.11
CA ALA A 119 13.65 10.20 4.57
C ALA A 119 15.01 10.38 5.27
N ALA A 120 16.10 9.88 4.69
CA ALA A 120 17.45 10.02 5.23
C ALA A 120 17.95 11.49 5.20
N ALA A 121 17.64 12.23 4.13
CA ALA A 121 18.03 13.64 4.01
C ALA A 121 17.25 14.54 5.00
N ALA A 122 15.98 14.26 5.26
CA ALA A 122 15.16 15.01 6.21
C ALA A 122 15.59 14.79 7.67
N LEU A 123 15.96 13.55 8.05
CA LEU A 123 16.47 13.27 9.41
C LEU A 123 17.84 13.91 9.68
N LYS A 124 18.73 13.99 8.68
CA LYS A 124 20.06 14.59 8.83
C LYS A 124 20.00 16.11 9.02
N LYS A 125 18.99 16.79 8.45
CA LYS A 125 18.78 18.23 8.63
C LYS A 125 18.24 18.59 10.01
N ARG A 126 17.37 17.74 10.60
CA ARG A 126 16.80 17.99 11.94
C ARG A 126 17.79 17.79 13.10
N ARG A 127 18.81 16.94 12.95
CA ARG A 127 19.85 16.73 13.98
C ARG A 127 20.91 17.85 14.07
N ARG A 128 20.93 18.82 13.15
CA ARG A 128 21.86 19.96 13.19
C ARG A 128 21.26 21.23 13.83
N VAL A 129 20.10 21.13 14.46
CA VAL A 129 19.53 22.24 15.24
C VAL A 129 19.96 22.11 16.70
N ARG A 130 21.12 22.72 16.98
CA ARG A 130 21.53 23.42 18.21
C ARG A 130 21.46 22.64 19.55
N PRO A 131 22.60 22.41 20.24
CA PRO A 131 22.57 22.05 21.65
C PRO A 131 22.04 23.23 22.49
N PRO A 132 21.19 22.99 23.51
CA PRO A 132 20.82 24.04 24.46
C PRO A 132 22.05 24.47 25.26
N GLY A 133 22.27 25.78 25.33
CA GLY A 133 23.34 26.39 26.13
C GLY A 133 23.18 26.11 27.62
N ARG A 134 24.31 26.05 28.32
CA ARG A 134 24.44 25.77 29.76
C ARG A 134 23.63 26.77 30.59
N PRO A 135 22.89 26.34 31.64
CA PRO A 135 22.22 27.27 32.55
C PRO A 135 23.25 28.09 33.33
N VAL A 136 23.11 29.42 33.34
CA VAL A 136 23.85 30.32 34.25
C VAL A 136 22.97 30.50 35.50
N PRO A 137 23.48 30.25 36.72
CA PRO A 137 22.75 30.57 37.95
C PRO A 137 22.69 32.09 38.14
N PRO A 138 21.52 32.68 38.47
CA PRO A 138 21.48 34.05 38.97
C PRO A 138 22.06 34.11 40.39
N GLU A 139 22.99 35.05 40.62
CA GLU A 139 23.51 35.43 41.94
C GLU A 139 22.40 35.94 42.87
N PRO A 140 22.52 35.76 44.20
CA PRO A 140 21.55 36.25 45.18
C PRO A 140 21.73 37.76 45.44
N PRO A 141 20.69 38.60 45.28
CA PRO A 141 20.76 39.99 45.73
C PRO A 141 20.49 40.13 47.23
N GLU A 142 21.14 41.13 47.78
CA GLU A 142 21.42 41.44 49.19
C GLU A 142 20.20 41.68 50.09
N SER A 143 20.41 41.39 51.39
CA SER A 143 19.53 41.78 52.49
C SER A 143 19.28 43.29 52.55
N PRO A 144 18.03 43.73 52.77
CA PRO A 144 17.76 45.10 53.19
C PRO A 144 17.92 45.24 54.72
N HIS A 145 18.71 46.23 55.14
CA HIS A 145 18.69 46.76 56.50
C HIS A 145 17.36 47.49 56.78
N GLY A 146 16.78 47.30 57.98
CA GLY A 146 15.94 48.34 58.60
C GLY A 146 14.89 47.90 59.63
N LEU A 147 15.10 48.36 60.88
CA LEU A 147 14.12 48.75 61.91
C LEU A 147 13.42 47.65 62.75
N GLU A 148 13.96 47.37 63.94
CA GLU A 148 13.45 47.90 65.23
C GLU A 148 14.59 48.04 66.25
#